data_AF-A0A173V3Y6-F1
#
_entry.id   AF-A0A173V3Y6-F1
#
_cell.length_a   1.000
_cell.length_b   1.000
_cell.length_c   1.000
_cell.angle_alpha   90.00
_cell.angle_beta   90.00
_cell.angle_gamma   90.00
#
_symmetry.space_group_name_H-M   'P 1'
#
loop_
_entity.id
_entity.type
_entity.pdbx_description
1 polymer ?
#
loop_
_entity_poly.entity_id
_entity_poly.type
_entity_poly.pdbx_seq_one_letter_code
_entity_poly.pdbx_strand_id
1 'polypeptide(L)'
;MKRFKEIKDLLENVYFINEEAQLVVTFLENIGFSKPEKLVHDELGMLCGDREVMPVIDFLQECTGRKIDDRYSLGTILVMAIDDYVSQLKELKEQQYRSNKQARQDRDIERQHKEILLGFAFMAYSSKDSLRDVFEDLKRKNEKDALEVLGVMSCIVR
;
A
#
# COMPACT_ATOMS: atom_id res chain seq x y z
N MET A 1 0.05 10.32 8.83
CA MET A 1 -0.82 9.30 9.43
C MET A 1 0.00 8.17 10.06
N LYS A 2 -0.30 7.80 11.30
CA LYS A 2 0.16 6.54 11.91
C LYS A 2 -0.60 5.34 11.31
N ARG A 3 0.12 4.25 11.09
CA ARG A 3 -0.45 2.95 10.71
C ARG A 3 -1.14 2.31 11.90
N PHE A 4 -2.01 1.34 11.65
CA PHE A 4 -2.80 0.68 12.71
C PHE A 4 -1.93 0.06 13.80
N LYS A 5 -0.76 -0.47 13.44
CA LYS A 5 0.20 -1.00 14.42
C LYS A 5 0.72 0.12 15.34
N GLU A 6 1.13 1.25 14.77
CA GLU A 6 1.65 2.40 15.51
C GLU A 6 0.58 3.04 16.40
N ILE A 7 -0.69 2.99 15.99
CA ILE A 7 -1.82 3.42 16.84
C ILE A 7 -2.00 2.46 18.03
N LYS A 8 -1.89 1.14 17.82
CA LYS A 8 -1.94 0.18 18.94
C LYS A 8 -0.79 0.39 19.91
N ASP A 9 0.42 0.51 19.40
CA ASP A 9 1.63 0.74 20.20
C ASP A 9 1.51 2.04 21.02
N LEU A 10 0.84 3.07 20.48
CA LEU A 10 0.53 4.29 21.22
C LEU A 10 -0.48 4.04 22.35
N LEU A 11 -1.60 3.37 22.05
CA LEU A 11 -2.67 3.07 23.02
C LEU A 11 -2.21 2.21 24.21
N GLU A 12 -1.15 1.43 24.06
CA GLU A 12 -0.58 0.64 25.17
C GLU A 12 0.04 1.51 26.27
N ASN A 13 0.50 2.72 25.92
CA ASN A 13 1.28 3.60 26.78
C ASN A 13 0.50 4.82 27.30
N VAL A 14 -0.73 5.02 26.84
CA VAL A 14 -1.54 6.19 27.20
C VAL A 14 -2.87 5.79 27.81
N TYR A 15 -3.47 6.70 28.57
CA TYR A 15 -4.86 6.62 28.98
C TYR A 15 -5.57 7.96 28.76
N PHE A 16 -6.90 7.91 28.72
CA PHE A 16 -7.76 9.05 28.42
C PHE A 16 -8.68 9.34 29.61
N ILE A 17 -9.05 10.61 29.75
CA ILE A 17 -10.12 11.01 30.68
C ILE A 17 -11.42 10.34 30.22
N ASN A 18 -12.28 9.89 31.13
CA ASN A 18 -13.47 9.08 30.79
C ASN A 18 -14.33 9.69 29.65
N GLU A 19 -14.52 11.01 29.67
CA GLU A 19 -15.31 11.72 28.66
C GLU A 19 -14.65 11.67 27.27
N GLU A 20 -13.33 11.64 27.22
CA GLU A 20 -12.52 11.60 26.00
C GLU A 20 -12.32 10.18 25.47
N ALA A 21 -12.27 9.18 26.36
CA ALA A 21 -12.11 7.78 26.00
C ALA A 21 -13.18 7.32 24.99
N GLN A 22 -14.43 7.76 25.17
CA GLN A 22 -15.52 7.43 24.24
C GLN A 22 -15.32 8.04 22.84
N LEU A 23 -14.71 9.22 22.74
CA LEU A 23 -14.39 9.86 21.47
C LEU A 23 -13.28 9.08 20.74
N VAL A 24 -12.28 8.61 21.49
CA VAL A 24 -11.20 7.76 20.96
C VAL A 24 -11.75 6.42 20.46
N VAL A 25 -12.62 5.78 21.24
CA VAL A 25 -13.33 4.56 20.82
C VAL A 25 -14.06 4.80 19.50
N THR A 26 -14.87 5.87 19.44
CA THR A 26 -15.63 6.22 18.23
C THR A 26 -14.72 6.44 17.03
N PHE A 27 -13.60 7.16 17.21
CA PHE A 27 -12.61 7.36 16.14
C PHE A 27 -12.08 6.01 15.63
N LEU A 28 -11.62 5.14 16.54
CA LEU A 28 -11.03 3.84 16.21
C LEU A 28 -12.01 2.92 15.48
N GLU A 29 -13.27 2.88 15.90
CA GLU A 29 -14.33 2.11 15.21
C GLU A 29 -14.49 2.59 13.76
N ASN A 30 -14.57 3.90 13.55
CA ASN A 30 -14.82 4.49 12.24
C ASN A 30 -13.65 4.30 11.27
N ILE A 31 -12.41 4.26 11.78
CA ILE A 31 -11.24 3.98 10.93
C ILE A 31 -11.02 2.47 10.70
N GLY A 32 -11.74 1.60 11.42
CA GLY A 32 -11.81 0.16 11.14
C GLY A 32 -11.19 -0.78 12.18
N PHE A 33 -11.03 -0.34 13.43
CA PHE A 33 -10.63 -1.23 14.53
C PHE A 33 -11.82 -2.07 15.01
N SER A 34 -11.58 -3.36 15.24
CA SER A 34 -12.57 -4.25 15.86
C SER A 34 -12.42 -4.24 17.39
N LYS A 35 -13.49 -3.91 18.12
CA LYS A 35 -13.54 -3.86 19.59
C LYS A 35 -12.52 -2.90 20.22
N PRO A 36 -12.51 -1.61 19.82
CA PRO A 36 -11.53 -0.65 20.35
C PRO A 36 -11.67 -0.37 21.84
N GLU A 37 -12.80 -0.68 22.47
CA GLU A 37 -13.02 -0.55 23.92
C GLU A 37 -12.06 -1.42 24.75
N LYS A 38 -11.48 -2.46 24.14
CA LYS A 38 -10.44 -3.29 24.77
C LYS A 38 -9.05 -2.69 24.70
N LEU A 39 -8.85 -1.72 23.81
CA LEU A 39 -7.56 -1.09 23.53
C LEU A 39 -7.45 0.28 24.19
N VAL A 40 -8.58 0.96 24.37
CA VAL A 40 -8.65 2.27 25.01
C VAL A 40 -8.70 2.09 26.53
N HIS A 41 -7.83 2.80 27.24
CA HIS A 41 -7.77 2.79 28.69
C HIS A 41 -8.29 4.13 29.23
N ASP A 42 -9.17 4.08 30.24
CA ASP A 42 -9.76 5.24 30.89
C ASP A 42 -9.32 5.37 32.37
N GLU A 43 -9.65 6.51 32.98
CA GLU A 43 -9.34 6.80 34.39
C GLU A 43 -9.96 5.82 35.40
N LEU A 44 -11.10 5.20 35.06
CA LEU A 44 -11.80 4.27 35.96
C LEU A 44 -11.25 2.84 35.89
N GLY A 45 -10.50 2.52 34.84
CA GLY A 45 -9.63 1.36 34.77
C GLY A 45 -8.51 1.48 35.80
N MET A 46 -8.73 0.97 37.01
CA MET A 46 -7.90 1.04 38.24
C MET A 46 -6.44 0.50 38.15
N LEU A 47 -5.81 0.53 36.99
CA LEU A 47 -4.42 0.13 36.73
C LEU A 47 -3.78 1.09 35.71
N CYS A 48 -3.87 2.41 35.93
CA CYS A 48 -3.23 3.39 35.06
C CYS A 48 -1.67 3.32 35.06
N GLY A 49 -1.05 2.52 35.93
CA GLY A 49 0.37 2.14 35.84
C GLY A 49 1.32 3.33 35.60
N ASP A 50 2.31 3.12 34.71
CA ASP A 50 3.25 4.14 34.21
C ASP A 50 2.72 4.87 32.95
N ARG A 51 1.41 4.82 32.67
CA ARG A 51 0.84 5.38 31.44
C ARG A 51 0.66 6.88 31.56
N GLU A 52 0.85 7.58 30.45
CA GLU A 52 0.67 9.02 30.38
C GLU A 52 -0.77 9.39 30.03
N VAL A 53 -1.28 10.48 30.64
CA VAL A 53 -2.54 11.09 30.19
C VAL A 53 -2.32 11.65 28.81
N MET A 54 -3.18 11.30 27.87
CA MET A 54 -3.18 11.90 26.54
C MET A 54 -4.51 12.59 26.25
N PRO A 55 -4.51 13.90 25.95
CA PRO A 55 -5.69 14.57 25.43
C PRO A 55 -6.14 13.97 24.10
N VAL A 56 -7.46 13.84 23.89
CA VAL A 56 -8.01 13.30 22.63
C VAL A 56 -7.55 14.09 21.41
N ILE A 57 -7.39 15.40 21.52
CA ILE A 57 -6.92 16.24 20.41
C ILE A 57 -5.51 15.82 20.00
N ASP A 58 -4.58 15.69 20.96
CA ASP A 58 -3.21 15.25 20.70
C ASP A 58 -3.18 13.85 20.08
N PHE A 59 -4.02 12.92 20.58
CA PHE A 59 -4.14 11.59 19.99
C PHE A 59 -4.61 11.62 18.53
N LEU A 60 -5.63 12.43 18.21
CA LEU A 60 -6.12 12.57 16.84
C LEU A 60 -5.08 13.22 15.92
N GLN A 61 -4.33 14.21 16.43
CA GLN A 61 -3.22 14.83 15.70
C GLN A 61 -2.10 13.82 15.43
N GLU A 62 -1.72 13.00 16.41
CA GLU A 62 -0.75 11.92 16.27
C GLU A 62 -1.21 10.88 15.24
N CYS A 63 -2.49 10.50 15.25
CA CYS A 63 -3.05 9.52 14.33
C CYS A 63 -3.08 10.03 12.88
N THR A 64 -3.57 11.25 12.67
CA THR A 64 -3.70 11.86 11.34
C THR A 64 -2.38 12.42 10.81
N GLY A 65 -1.50 12.87 11.71
CA GLY A 65 -0.31 13.67 11.40
C GLY A 65 -0.66 15.11 11.01
N ARG A 66 -1.86 15.59 11.32
CA ARG A 66 -2.31 16.95 11.01
C ARG A 66 -2.48 17.77 12.27
N LYS A 67 -2.23 19.08 12.18
CA LYS A 67 -2.58 20.01 13.26
C LYS A 67 -4.08 20.24 13.26
N ILE A 68 -4.68 20.11 14.43
CA ILE A 68 -6.10 20.38 14.65
C ILE A 68 -6.22 21.80 15.22
N ASP A 69 -7.19 22.55 14.72
CA ASP A 69 -7.52 23.89 15.21
C ASP A 69 -8.46 23.74 16.41
N ASP A 70 -8.06 24.29 17.55
CA ASP A 70 -8.73 24.16 18.85
C ASP A 70 -10.02 25.01 18.95
N ARG A 71 -10.31 25.82 17.93
CA ARG A 71 -11.55 26.62 17.85
C ARG A 71 -12.79 25.78 17.56
N TYR A 72 -12.62 24.56 17.07
CA TYR A 72 -13.73 23.66 16.77
C TYR A 72 -14.14 22.85 18.00
N SER A 73 -15.43 22.51 18.10
CA SER A 73 -15.89 21.58 19.14
C SER A 73 -15.26 20.20 18.95
N LEU A 74 -15.06 19.45 20.04
CA LEU A 74 -14.50 18.10 20.00
C LEU A 74 -15.25 17.16 19.03
N GLY A 75 -16.58 17.28 18.94
CA GLY A 75 -17.38 16.50 17.98
C GLY A 75 -17.07 16.85 16.52
N THR A 76 -16.83 18.13 16.22
CA THR A 76 -16.43 18.57 14.88
C THR A 76 -15.02 18.07 14.55
N ILE A 77 -14.11 18.20 15.51
CA ILE A 77 -12.73 17.70 15.41
C ILE A 77 -12.73 16.19 15.12
N LEU A 78 -13.54 15.42 15.84
CA LEU A 78 -13.65 13.98 15.66
C LEU A 78 -14.09 13.62 14.23
N VAL A 79 -15.15 14.25 13.72
CA VAL A 79 -15.64 14.00 12.34
C VAL A 79 -14.56 14.33 11.31
N MET A 80 -13.88 15.47 11.48
CA MET A 80 -12.79 15.87 10.59
C MET A 80 -11.62 14.89 10.63
N ALA A 81 -11.22 14.43 11.83
CA ALA A 81 -10.13 13.47 11.98
C ALA A 81 -10.47 12.11 11.36
N ILE A 82 -11.73 11.65 11.50
CA ILE A 82 -12.21 10.42 10.85
C ILE A 82 -12.15 10.57 9.33
N ASP A 83 -12.74 11.63 8.78
CA ASP A 83 -12.80 11.83 7.33
C ASP A 83 -11.39 11.93 6.72
N ASP A 84 -10.49 12.66 7.39
CA ASP A 84 -9.10 12.79 6.99
C ASP A 84 -8.36 11.45 7.02
N TYR A 85 -8.48 10.70 8.11
CA TYR A 85 -7.83 9.39 8.25
C TYR A 85 -8.38 8.39 7.22
N VAL A 86 -9.70 8.32 7.04
CA VAL A 86 -10.32 7.43 6.05
C VAL A 86 -9.94 7.81 4.62
N SER A 87 -9.84 9.10 4.31
CA SER A 87 -9.40 9.58 3.00
C SER A 87 -7.95 9.20 2.71
N GLN A 88 -7.04 9.46 3.64
CA GLN A 88 -5.64 9.06 3.53
C GLN A 88 -5.49 7.53 3.36
N LEU A 89 -6.29 6.73 4.08
CA LEU A 89 -6.30 5.27 3.91
C LEU A 89 -6.75 4.84 2.51
N LYS A 90 -7.77 5.49 1.94
CA LYS A 90 -8.25 5.19 0.57
C LYS A 90 -7.18 5.49 -0.46
N GLU A 91 -6.54 6.66 -0.36
CA GLU A 91 -5.45 7.05 -1.26
C GLU A 91 -4.29 6.06 -1.23
N LEU A 92 -3.86 5.63 -0.04
CA LEU A 92 -2.80 4.63 0.11
C LEU A 92 -3.17 3.28 -0.51
N LYS A 93 -4.41 2.81 -0.32
CA LYS A 93 -4.90 1.57 -0.94
C LYS A 93 -4.94 1.67 -2.47
N GLU A 94 -5.36 2.81 -3.01
CA GLU A 94 -5.37 3.03 -4.46
C GLU A 94 -3.96 3.09 -5.05
N GLN A 95 -3.03 3.79 -4.39
CA GLN A 95 -1.63 3.83 -4.81
C GLN A 95 -1.02 2.43 -4.82
N GLN A 96 -1.26 1.64 -3.77
CA GLN A 96 -0.79 0.27 -3.70
C GLN A 96 -1.43 -0.61 -4.80
N TYR A 97 -2.72 -0.43 -5.08
CA TYR A 97 -3.40 -1.13 -6.17
C TYR A 97 -2.80 -0.78 -7.54
N ARG A 98 -2.58 0.51 -7.83
CA ARG A 98 -1.96 0.98 -9.08
C ARG A 98 -0.54 0.44 -9.23
N SER A 99 0.26 0.51 -8.16
CA SER A 99 1.62 -0.04 -8.13
C SER A 99 1.63 -1.56 -8.36
N ASN A 100 0.72 -2.29 -7.73
CA ASN A 100 0.59 -3.73 -7.92
C ASN A 100 0.11 -4.11 -9.32
N LYS A 101 -0.75 -3.29 -9.94
CA LYS A 101 -1.19 -3.48 -11.32
C LYS A 101 -0.01 -3.31 -12.29
N GLN A 102 0.81 -2.27 -12.09
CA GLN A 102 2.01 -2.05 -12.87
C GLN A 102 2.98 -3.23 -12.73
N ALA A 103 3.27 -3.66 -11.49
CA ALA A 103 4.16 -4.79 -11.24
C ALA A 103 3.64 -6.15 -11.77
N ARG A 104 2.32 -6.28 -12.02
CA ARG A 104 1.76 -7.45 -12.72
C ARG A 104 2.00 -7.34 -14.22
N GLN A 105 1.72 -6.18 -14.81
CA GLN A 105 1.95 -5.94 -16.23
C GLN A 105 3.43 -6.11 -16.60
N ASP A 106 4.34 -5.57 -15.79
CA ASP A 106 5.78 -5.69 -16.02
C ASP A 106 6.23 -7.17 -15.99
N ARG A 107 5.69 -7.97 -15.07
CA ARG A 107 5.98 -9.41 -15.00
C ARG A 107 5.38 -10.19 -16.17
N ASP A 108 4.19 -9.84 -16.63
CA ASP A 108 3.56 -10.48 -17.78
C ASP A 108 4.36 -10.18 -19.06
N ILE A 109 4.83 -8.94 -19.23
CA ILE A 109 5.73 -8.56 -20.34
C ILE A 109 7.04 -9.34 -20.27
N GLU A 110 7.67 -9.40 -19.09
CA GLU A 110 8.92 -10.16 -18.92
C GLU A 110 8.74 -11.65 -19.24
N ARG A 111 7.61 -12.24 -18.86
CA ARG A 111 7.26 -13.62 -19.21
C ARG A 111 7.11 -13.80 -20.72
N GLN A 112 6.38 -12.92 -21.39
CA GLN A 112 6.21 -12.96 -22.84
C GLN A 112 7.55 -12.87 -23.56
N HIS A 113 8.42 -11.95 -23.13
CA HIS A 113 9.77 -11.82 -23.67
C HIS A 113 10.59 -13.12 -23.55
N LYS A 114 10.54 -13.78 -22.38
CA LYS A 114 11.21 -15.07 -22.15
C LYS A 114 10.64 -16.18 -23.06
N GLU A 115 9.32 -16.23 -23.21
CA GLU A 115 8.65 -17.22 -24.07
C GLU A 115 9.03 -17.03 -25.55
N ILE A 116 9.06 -15.79 -26.06
CA ILE A 116 9.49 -15.46 -27.42
C ILE A 116 10.94 -15.91 -27.65
N LEU A 117 11.85 -15.61 -26.73
CA LEU A 117 13.27 -15.98 -26.87
C LEU A 117 13.50 -17.48 -26.77
N LEU A 118 12.77 -18.18 -25.90
CA LEU A 118 12.82 -19.64 -25.81
C LEU A 118 12.32 -20.29 -27.09
N GLY A 119 11.20 -19.80 -27.66
CA GLY A 119 10.71 -20.26 -28.96
C GLY A 119 11.73 -20.04 -30.06
N PHE A 120 12.37 -18.87 -30.07
CA PHE A 120 13.42 -18.53 -31.03
C PHE A 120 14.66 -19.43 -30.90
N ALA A 121 15.14 -19.66 -29.68
CA ALA A 121 16.24 -20.57 -29.40
C ALA A 121 15.91 -22.02 -29.75
N PHE A 122 14.67 -22.46 -29.48
CA PHE A 122 14.18 -23.79 -29.83
C PHE A 122 14.16 -24.02 -31.33
N MET A 123 13.76 -23.02 -32.13
CA MET A 123 13.80 -23.09 -33.59
C MET A 123 15.22 -23.32 -34.10
N ALA A 124 16.19 -22.52 -33.62
CA ALA A 124 17.60 -22.68 -33.99
C ALA A 124 18.18 -24.04 -33.57
N TYR A 125 17.87 -24.49 -32.35
CA TYR A 125 18.29 -25.81 -31.90
C TYR A 125 17.72 -26.94 -32.78
N SER A 126 16.43 -26.85 -33.13
CA SER A 126 15.72 -27.88 -33.90
C SER A 126 16.16 -27.92 -35.35
N SER A 127 16.47 -26.78 -35.95
CA SER A 127 16.94 -26.71 -37.34
C SER A 127 18.45 -26.92 -37.47
N LYS A 128 19.20 -26.92 -36.35
CA LYS A 128 20.68 -26.91 -36.30
C LYS A 128 21.29 -25.68 -36.98
N ASP A 129 20.49 -24.65 -37.20
CA ASP A 129 20.95 -23.38 -37.76
C ASP A 129 21.51 -22.48 -36.66
N SER A 130 22.30 -21.48 -37.05
CA SER A 130 22.65 -20.44 -36.10
C SER A 130 21.42 -19.56 -35.81
N LEU A 131 21.39 -18.91 -34.63
CA LEU A 131 20.35 -17.92 -34.30
C LEU A 131 20.25 -16.83 -35.37
N ARG A 132 21.36 -16.49 -36.03
CA ARG A 132 21.39 -15.50 -37.11
C ARG A 132 20.63 -15.99 -38.34
N ASP A 133 20.82 -17.25 -38.71
CA ASP A 133 20.18 -17.84 -39.89
C ASP A 133 18.67 -17.96 -39.68
N VAL A 134 18.24 -18.37 -38.48
CA VAL A 134 16.82 -18.38 -38.09
C VAL A 134 16.22 -16.98 -38.10
N PHE A 135 16.97 -15.97 -37.63
CA PHE A 135 16.49 -14.58 -37.67
C PHE A 135 16.31 -14.07 -39.09
N GLU A 136 17.29 -14.32 -39.97
CA GLU A 136 17.22 -13.90 -41.38
C GLU A 136 16.11 -14.63 -42.14
N ASP A 137 15.87 -15.92 -41.86
CA ASP A 137 14.75 -16.66 -42.42
C ASP A 137 13.39 -16.14 -41.91
N LEU A 138 13.27 -15.86 -40.61
CA LEU A 138 12.09 -15.22 -40.01
C LEU A 138 11.82 -13.86 -40.64
N LYS A 139 12.85 -13.02 -40.80
CA LYS A 139 12.75 -11.69 -41.42
C LYS A 139 12.27 -11.75 -42.86
N ARG A 140 12.71 -12.75 -43.64
CA ARG A 140 12.25 -12.96 -45.03
C ARG A 140 10.80 -13.42 -45.10
N LYS A 141 10.33 -14.19 -44.11
CA LYS A 141 8.97 -14.75 -44.07
C LYS A 141 7.95 -13.79 -43.46
N ASN A 142 8.32 -13.12 -42.37
CA ASN A 142 7.47 -12.19 -41.64
C ASN A 142 8.34 -11.14 -40.92
N GLU A 143 8.51 -9.99 -41.58
CA GLU A 143 9.30 -8.87 -41.05
C GLU A 143 8.72 -8.31 -39.73
N LYS A 144 7.41 -8.38 -39.52
CA LYS A 144 6.75 -7.89 -38.30
C LYS A 144 7.17 -8.71 -37.08
N ASP A 145 7.12 -10.04 -37.19
CA ASP A 145 7.53 -10.95 -36.11
C ASP A 145 9.04 -10.84 -35.85
N ALA A 146 9.84 -10.65 -36.91
CA ALA A 146 11.27 -10.41 -36.77
C ALA A 146 11.59 -9.10 -36.02
N LEU A 147 10.83 -8.03 -36.27
CA LEU A 147 10.97 -6.77 -35.53
C LEU A 147 10.55 -6.93 -34.06
N GLU A 148 9.55 -7.76 -33.76
CA GLU A 148 9.13 -8.07 -32.40
C GLU A 148 10.22 -8.83 -31.64
N VAL A 149 10.79 -9.89 -32.23
CA VAL A 149 11.92 -10.63 -31.65
C VAL A 149 13.13 -9.72 -31.44
N LEU A 150 13.46 -8.87 -32.41
CA LEU A 150 14.57 -7.92 -32.30
C LEU A 150 14.33 -6.88 -31.19
N GLY A 151 13.08 -6.40 -31.06
CA GLY A 151 12.65 -5.55 -29.96
C GLY A 151 12.91 -6.21 -28.61
N VAL A 152 12.46 -7.45 -28.44
CA VAL A 152 12.68 -8.24 -27.21
C VAL A 152 14.18 -8.43 -26.91
N MET A 153 14.98 -8.78 -27.92
CA MET A 153 16.44 -8.94 -27.76
C MET A 153 17.11 -7.62 -27.34
N SER A 154 16.70 -6.50 -27.94
CA SER A 154 17.25 -5.18 -27.61
C SER A 154 16.93 -4.72 -26.18
N CYS A 155 15.81 -5.17 -25.62
CA CYS A 155 15.43 -4.90 -24.23
C CYS A 155 16.32 -5.61 -23.20
N ILE A 156 16.98 -6.72 -23.57
CA ILE A 156 17.83 -7.51 -22.66
C ILE A 156 19.27 -7.03 -22.63
N VAL A 157 19.73 -6.39 -23.72
CA VAL A 157 21.11 -5.90 -23.85
C VAL A 157 21.30 -4.52 -23.15
N ARG A 158 20.21 -3.90 -22.68
CA ARG A 158 20.23 -2.69 -21.84
C ARG A 158 20.42 -3.01 -20.38
#